data_AF-A0A1G7NFD9-F1
#
_entry.id   AF-A0A1G7NFD9-F1
#
_cell.length_a   1.000
_cell.length_b   1.000
_cell.length_c   1.000
_cell.angle_alpha   90.00
_cell.angle_beta   90.00
_cell.angle_gamma   90.00
#
_symmetry.space_group_name_H-M   'P 1'
#
loop_
_entity.id
_entity.type
_entity.pdbx_description
1 polymer ?
#
loop_
_entity_poly.entity_id
_entity_poly.type
_entity_poly.pdbx_seq_one_letter_code
_entity_poly.pdbx_strand_id
1 'polypeptide(L)'
;MRLIDQLTNHPLLEERPVKDIFEPMGFEVYLDVVYEPDPDEQPEESERYLADIEAYIDVLPFAPPEGFAELGRWSNEDAEIVMLAVKPTTPLAEALMAPAPEAADAS
;
A
#
# COMPACT_ATOMS: atom_id res chain seq x y z
N MET A 1 -15.40 -4.24 -2.83
CA MET A 1 -14.43 -3.14 -2.95
C MET A 1 -14.57 -2.26 -1.71
N ARG A 2 -13.50 -2.02 -0.97
CA ARG A 2 -13.51 -1.09 0.18
C ARG A 2 -13.22 0.31 -0.32
N LEU A 3 -13.75 1.35 0.33
CA LEU A 3 -13.45 2.74 -0.06
C LEU A 3 -11.95 3.04 0.07
N ILE A 4 -11.29 2.42 1.05
CA ILE A 4 -9.84 2.53 1.24
C ILE A 4 -9.03 2.03 0.03
N ASP A 5 -9.53 1.05 -0.72
CA ASP A 5 -8.86 0.52 -1.93
C ASP A 5 -8.90 1.52 -3.10
N GLN A 6 -9.80 2.51 -3.07
CA GLN A 6 -9.81 3.59 -4.05
C GLN A 6 -8.82 4.70 -3.68
N LEU A 7 -8.61 4.92 -2.38
CA LEU A 7 -7.67 5.92 -1.88
C LEU A 7 -6.22 5.55 -2.20
N THR A 8 -5.89 4.25 -2.23
CA THR A 8 -4.56 3.77 -2.62
C THR A 8 -4.22 4.03 -4.08
N ASN A 9 -5.21 4.31 -4.93
CA ASN A 9 -5.04 4.67 -6.34
C ASN A 9 -5.09 6.19 -6.57
N HIS A 10 -5.09 7.00 -5.51
CA HIS A 10 -5.25 8.44 -5.61
C HIS A 10 -3.90 9.15 -5.89
N PRO A 11 -3.82 10.09 -6.86
CA PRO A 11 -2.58 10.79 -7.20
C PRO A 11 -1.88 11.51 -6.04
N LEU A 12 -2.63 11.91 -5.01
CA LEU A 12 -2.05 12.53 -3.80
C LEU A 12 -0.99 11.65 -3.12
N LEU A 13 -1.03 10.33 -3.27
CA LEU A 13 -0.01 9.44 -2.71
C LEU A 13 1.35 9.57 -3.42
N GLU A 14 1.36 10.07 -4.65
CA GLU A 14 2.59 10.42 -5.39
C GLU A 14 3.10 11.81 -4.97
N GLU A 15 2.21 12.70 -4.53
CA GLU A 15 2.56 14.08 -4.18
C GLU A 15 2.96 14.27 -2.71
N ARG A 16 2.59 13.34 -1.82
CA ARG A 16 2.76 13.51 -0.37
C ARG A 16 3.10 12.20 0.35
N PRO A 17 3.81 12.29 1.49
CA PRO A 17 4.02 11.14 2.36
C PRO A 17 2.69 10.49 2.75
N VAL A 18 2.64 9.16 2.65
CA VAL A 18 1.48 8.33 2.96
C VAL A 18 0.91 8.65 4.36
N LYS A 19 1.77 8.88 5.35
CA LYS A 19 1.38 9.25 6.71
C LYS A 19 0.56 10.53 6.77
N ASP A 20 0.94 11.55 6.00
CA ASP A 20 0.26 12.85 5.98
C ASP A 20 -1.14 12.77 5.35
N ILE A 21 -1.44 11.67 4.66
CA ILE A 21 -2.75 11.40 4.06
C ILE A 21 -3.60 10.56 5.01
N PHE A 22 -3.08 9.43 5.49
CA PHE A 22 -3.87 8.45 6.23
C PHE A 22 -4.00 8.77 7.74
N GLU A 23 -2.99 9.34 8.39
CA GLU A 23 -3.07 9.66 9.82
C GLU A 23 -4.19 10.66 10.14
N PRO A 24 -4.40 11.76 9.37
CA PRO A 24 -5.53 12.67 9.57
C PRO A 24 -6.90 12.02 9.35
N MET A 25 -6.97 10.93 8.57
CA MET A 25 -8.19 10.16 8.35
C MET A 25 -8.48 9.16 9.49
N GLY A 26 -7.61 9.12 10.51
CA GLY A 26 -7.76 8.28 11.68
C GLY A 26 -7.16 6.89 11.51
N PHE A 27 -6.11 6.75 10.70
CA PHE A 27 -5.34 5.51 10.57
C PHE A 27 -3.99 5.62 11.28
N GLU A 28 -3.58 4.54 11.93
CA GLU A 28 -2.18 4.30 12.24
C GLU A 28 -1.52 3.67 11.01
N VAL A 29 -0.34 4.14 10.62
CA VAL A 29 0.32 3.77 9.36
C VAL A 29 1.60 2.97 9.64
N TYR A 30 1.67 1.78 9.06
CA TYR A 30 2.87 0.96 9.03
C TYR A 30 3.41 0.90 7.60
N LEU A 31 4.67 1.29 7.45
CA LEU A 31 5.40 1.26 6.20
C LEU A 31 6.62 0.37 6.37
N ASP A 32 6.88 -0.44 5.38
CA ASP A 32 8.18 -1.04 5.16
C ASP A 32 8.66 -0.62 3.77
N VAL A 33 9.93 -0.27 3.67
CA VAL A 33 10.53 0.31 2.46
C VAL A 33 11.78 -0.49 2.15
N VAL A 34 11.82 -1.04 0.95
CA VAL A 34 13.00 -1.72 0.42
C VAL A 34 13.41 -1.05 -0.89
N TYR A 35 14.69 -1.04 -1.19
CA TYR A 35 15.18 -0.46 -2.44
C TYR A 35 15.03 -1.44 -3.59
N GLU A 36 14.83 -0.91 -4.79
CA GLU A 36 14.98 -1.69 -6.01
C GLU A 36 16.38 -2.35 -6.06
N PRO A 37 16.48 -3.60 -6.55
CA PRO A 37 17.75 -4.29 -6.65
C PRO A 37 18.71 -3.58 -7.62
N ASP A 38 19.84 -3.13 -7.06
CA ASP A 38 20.90 -2.47 -7.82
C ASP A 38 21.52 -3.44 -8.86
N PRO A 39 21.59 -3.08 -10.15
CA PRO A 39 22.13 -3.96 -11.19
C PRO A 39 23.62 -4.27 -11.06
N ASP A 40 24.42 -3.38 -10.44
CA ASP A 40 25.85 -3.57 -10.25
C ASP A 40 26.15 -4.46 -9.03
N GLU A 41 25.32 -4.36 -7.98
CA GLU A 41 25.49 -5.17 -6.75
C GLU A 41 24.70 -6.48 -6.77
N GLN A 42 23.52 -6.48 -7.39
CA GLN A 42 22.52 -7.56 -7.39
C GLN A 42 21.98 -7.83 -8.80
N PRO A 43 22.83 -8.20 -9.78
CA PRO A 43 22.45 -8.31 -11.19
C PRO A 43 21.30 -9.31 -11.43
N GLU A 44 21.30 -10.46 -10.76
CA GLU A 44 20.25 -11.48 -10.93
C GLU A 44 18.89 -11.04 -10.38
N GLU A 45 18.85 -10.36 -9.22
CA GLU A 45 17.60 -9.83 -8.67
C GLU A 45 17.12 -8.61 -9.46
N SER A 46 18.04 -7.80 -10.00
CA SER A 46 17.73 -6.71 -10.92
C SER A 46 17.08 -7.22 -12.21
N GLU A 47 17.62 -8.28 -12.81
CA GLU A 47 17.00 -8.94 -13.97
C GLU A 47 15.60 -9.49 -13.66
N ARG A 48 15.42 -10.10 -12.48
CA ARG A 48 14.10 -10.60 -12.04
C ARG A 48 13.10 -9.47 -11.82
N TYR A 49 13.51 -8.39 -11.18
CA TYR A 49 12.69 -7.20 -10.98
C TYR A 49 12.24 -6.59 -12.31
N LEU A 50 13.18 -6.40 -13.24
CA LEU A 50 12.89 -5.82 -14.55
C LEU A 50 12.06 -6.73 -15.46
N ALA A 51 12.11 -8.06 -15.26
CA ALA A 51 11.31 -9.00 -16.03
C ALA A 51 9.81 -8.93 -15.67
N ASP A 52 9.48 -8.78 -14.39
CA ASP A 52 8.11 -8.64 -13.89
C ASP A 52 8.09 -7.94 -12.53
N ILE A 53 7.94 -6.61 -12.56
CA ILE A 53 7.98 -5.74 -11.38
C ILE A 53 6.88 -6.09 -10.39
N GLU A 54 5.65 -6.29 -10.88
CA GLU A 54 4.50 -6.59 -10.03
C GLU A 54 4.68 -7.95 -9.33
N ALA A 55 5.07 -8.99 -10.07
CA ALA A 55 5.30 -10.31 -9.49
C ALA A 55 6.48 -10.31 -8.50
N TYR A 56 7.50 -9.49 -8.74
CA TYR A 56 8.61 -9.33 -7.81
C TYR A 56 8.16 -8.68 -6.49
N ILE A 57 7.40 -7.59 -6.55
CA ILE A 57 6.91 -6.88 -5.37
C ILE A 57 5.95 -7.75 -4.54
N ASP A 58 5.10 -8.54 -5.21
CA ASP A 58 4.13 -9.43 -4.54
C ASP A 58 4.78 -10.52 -3.69
N VAL A 59 5.98 -10.99 -4.06
CA VAL A 59 6.69 -12.05 -3.32
C VAL A 59 7.57 -11.51 -2.19
N LEU A 60 7.72 -10.18 -2.07
CA LEU A 60 8.51 -9.59 -1.01
C LEU A 60 7.89 -9.89 0.37
N PRO A 61 8.73 -10.17 1.39
CA PRO A 61 8.25 -10.38 2.73
C PRO A 61 7.70 -9.07 3.31
N PHE A 62 6.45 -9.09 3.72
CA PHE A 62 5.83 -7.99 4.45
C PHE A 62 5.06 -8.55 5.65
N ALA A 63 5.46 -8.15 6.85
CA ALA A 63 4.93 -8.67 8.11
C ALA A 63 4.42 -7.52 8.98
N PRO A 64 3.26 -6.92 8.64
CA PRO A 64 2.71 -5.84 9.44
C PRO A 64 2.32 -6.32 10.85
N PRO A 65 2.37 -5.44 11.87
CA PRO A 65 1.99 -5.79 13.23
C PRO A 65 0.53 -6.25 13.36
N GLU A 66 0.20 -6.88 14.48
CA GLU A 66 -1.17 -7.32 14.76
C GLU A 66 -2.17 -6.15 14.72
N GLY A 67 -3.29 -6.37 14.02
CA GLY A 67 -4.36 -5.38 13.85
C GLY A 67 -4.15 -4.40 12.68
N PHE A 68 -3.02 -4.47 11.98
CA PHE A 68 -2.83 -3.78 10.71
C PHE A 68 -3.35 -4.63 9.55
N ALA A 69 -3.95 -3.98 8.56
CA ALA A 69 -4.35 -4.58 7.31
C ALA A 69 -3.50 -4.00 6.18
N GLU A 70 -2.93 -4.87 5.36
CA GLU A 70 -2.23 -4.48 4.15
C GLU A 70 -3.18 -3.80 3.16
N LEU A 71 -2.74 -2.66 2.62
CA LEU A 71 -3.48 -1.87 1.64
C LEU A 71 -2.88 -1.94 0.24
N GLY A 72 -1.56 -2.09 0.13
CA GLY A 72 -0.92 -2.18 -1.17
C GLY A 72 0.61 -2.13 -1.11
N ARG A 73 1.20 -2.42 -2.26
CA ARG A 73 2.63 -2.37 -2.51
C ARG A 73 2.87 -1.72 -3.87
N TRP A 74 3.89 -0.89 -4.00
CA TRP A 74 4.23 -0.22 -5.26
C TRP A 74 5.68 0.24 -5.26
N SER A 75 6.28 0.40 -6.44
CA SER A 75 7.54 1.15 -6.59
C SER A 75 7.25 2.64 -6.82
N ASN A 76 8.10 3.52 -6.31
CA ASN A 76 8.02 4.97 -6.49
C ASN A 76 9.17 5.50 -7.38
N GLU A 77 9.17 6.81 -7.65
CA GLU A 77 10.18 7.45 -8.51
C GLU A 77 11.59 7.48 -7.89
N ASP A 78 11.70 7.24 -6.59
CA ASP A 78 12.96 7.22 -5.83
C ASP A 78 13.63 5.83 -5.81
N ALA A 79 13.15 4.90 -6.65
CA ALA A 79 13.58 3.50 -6.69
C ALA A 79 13.37 2.78 -5.35
N GLU A 80 12.28 3.12 -4.65
CA GLU A 80 11.85 2.48 -3.43
C GLU A 80 10.57 1.68 -3.67
N ILE A 81 10.56 0.44 -3.20
CA ILE A 81 9.38 -0.40 -3.10
C ILE A 81 8.75 -0.15 -1.73
N VAL A 82 7.58 0.47 -1.74
CA VAL A 82 6.79 0.81 -0.56
C VAL A 82 5.76 -0.27 -0.31
N MET A 83 5.71 -0.79 0.91
CA MET A 83 4.69 -1.73 1.38
C MET A 83 3.90 -1.09 2.52
N LEU A 84 2.59 -0.94 2.33
CA LEU A 84 1.71 -0.19 3.22
C LEU A 84 0.70 -1.10 3.92
N ALA A 85 0.63 -0.96 5.23
CA ALA A 85 -0.48 -1.43 6.04
C ALA A 85 -1.03 -0.32 6.93
N VAL A 86 -2.33 -0.37 7.22
CA VAL A 86 -2.98 0.58 8.11
C VAL A 86 -3.79 -0.12 9.19
N LYS A 87 -3.96 0.55 10.32
CA LYS A 87 -4.87 0.14 11.38
C LYS A 87 -5.84 1.28 11.66
N PRO A 88 -7.17 1.06 11.59
CA PRO A 88 -8.13 2.11 11.90
C PRO A 88 -8.11 2.41 13.40
N THR A 89 -8.07 3.70 13.75
CA THR A 89 -8.10 4.18 15.14
C THR A 89 -9.36 4.99 15.46
N THR A 90 -10.19 5.26 14.44
CA THR A 90 -11.44 6.02 14.56
C THR A 90 -12.60 5.31 13.85
N PRO A 91 -13.86 5.58 14.23
CA PRO A 91 -15.02 5.00 13.54
C PRO A 91 -15.10 5.36 12.05
N LEU A 92 -14.58 6.53 11.66
CA LEU A 92 -14.50 6.91 10.25
C LEU A 92 -13.54 5.99 9.49
N ALA A 93 -12.36 5.75 10.05
CA ALA A 93 -11.36 4.85 9.48
C ALA A 93 -11.88 3.41 9.36
N GLU A 94 -12.59 2.93 10.38
CA GLU A 94 -13.27 1.62 10.33
C GLU A 94 -14.30 1.56 9.20
N ALA A 95 -15.11 2.62 9.03
CA ALA A 95 -16.10 2.69 7.95
C ALA A 95 -15.46 2.72 6.55
N LEU A 96 -14.30 3.38 6.39
CA LEU A 96 -13.56 3.41 5.13
C LEU A 96 -12.98 2.03 4.75
N MET A 97 -12.65 1.22 5.76
CA MET A 97 -12.18 -0.15 5.58
C MET A 97 -13.30 -1.18 5.41
N ALA A 98 -14.54 -0.84 5.76
CA ALA A 98 -15.67 -1.71 5.55
C ALA A 98 -15.90 -1.96 4.04
N PRO A 99 -16.41 -3.14 3.65
CA PRO A 99 -16.87 -3.34 2.29
C PRO A 99 -17.93 -2.30 1.94
N ALA A 100 -17.88 -1.73 0.74
CA ALA A 100 -18.93 -0.83 0.28
C ALA A 100 -20.30 -1.52 0.45
N PRO A 101 -21.32 -0.83 1.01
CA PRO A 101 -22.64 -1.40 1.09
C PRO A 101 -23.06 -1.80 -0.33
N GLU A 102 -23.50 -3.06 -0.51
CA GLU A 102 -24.19 -3.42 -1.75
C GLU A 102 -25.27 -2.37 -1.97
N ALA A 103 -25.26 -1.73 -3.14
CA ALA A 103 -26.33 -0.85 -3.53
C ALA A 103 -27.61 -1.67 -3.37
N ALA A 104 -28.41 -1.37 -2.35
CA ALA A 104 -29.68 -2.02 -2.17
C ALA A 104 -30.44 -1.76 -3.47
N ASP A 105 -30.67 -2.83 -4.24
CA ASP A 105 -31.52 -2.80 -5.43
C ASP A 105 -32.82 -2.14 -5.00
N ALA A 106 -32.98 -0.87 -5.37
CA ALA A 106 -34.22 -0.16 -5.23
C ALA A 106 -35.18 -0.87 -6.18
N SER A 107 -36.12 -1.60 -5.56
CA SER A 107 -37.10 -2.47 -6.20
C SER A 107 -37.91 -1.79 -7.31
#